data_AF-A0AAD4TL84-F1
#
_entry.id   AF-A0AAD4TL84-F1
#
_cell.length_a   1.000
_cell.length_b   1.000
_cell.length_c   1.000
_cell.angle_alpha   90.00
_cell.angle_beta   90.00
_cell.angle_gamma   90.00
#
_symmetry.space_group_name_H-M   'P 1'
#
loop_
_entity.id
_entity.type
_entity.pdbx_description
1 polymer ?
#
loop_
_entity_poly.entity_id
_entity_poly.type
_entity_poly.pdbx_seq_one_letter_code
_entity_poly.pdbx_strand_id
1 'polypeptide(L)'
;MDLHHSSSVESRVDQAVSIESQLKHEGQEAVWNGIFDNKPVTVMPKFNQDAIERTLITPRHILSRIIDTEDKKYTLFERYICTVEELLLVKAKLLRLDDLQCKLDEKERELLEEFAFADPSGRPNSKGVDLLRDVIEGLWEIYYHKRIHGNLTTKNIVLCIGQGKLIWKLTRIAGRVINEDGKTVFYLTSYYISFSEVMAACFVRKGVNKDKIREVEELWNHINKPSAGLQKQKWKDIVAKTEEHFRADPRSLFKNPLFWTPDMCIAFISHCRMFIDLCGKWQYDSSEAFRFTNAIKRIHILRKTPEGKLVRDWSLSLPEVMKLEVSQAGYRTSETPELIRYVRNGYFHLEDKDEDFKKAVGAPPDEYYEYFRNLFPDFLLDTHRVCQYYFSRVQAEVRFRYQFEKYL
;
A
#
# COMPACT_ATOMS: atom_id res chain seq x y z
N MET A 1 -18.50 -0.16 69.80
CA MET A 1 -17.48 0.52 68.98
C MET A 1 -17.00 -0.53 68.00
N ASP A 2 -17.73 -0.63 66.89
CA ASP A 2 -17.48 -1.61 65.83
C ASP A 2 -16.37 -1.10 64.92
N LEU A 3 -15.29 -1.89 64.83
CA LEU A 3 -14.27 -1.75 63.82
C LEU A 3 -14.79 -2.37 62.52
N HIS A 4 -15.48 -1.56 61.71
CA HIS A 4 -15.69 -1.86 60.32
C HIS A 4 -14.35 -1.76 59.57
N HIS A 5 -13.76 -2.91 59.25
CA HIS A 5 -12.81 -3.02 58.15
C HIS A 5 -13.53 -2.63 56.85
N SER A 6 -13.23 -1.44 56.33
CA SER A 6 -13.53 -1.09 54.95
C SER A 6 -12.58 -1.85 54.04
N SER A 7 -12.99 -3.03 53.58
CA SER A 7 -12.41 -3.63 52.38
C SER A 7 -12.79 -2.75 51.20
N SER A 8 -11.82 -2.01 50.66
CA SER A 8 -12.00 -1.11 49.54
C SER A 8 -12.51 -1.83 48.29
N VAL A 9 -13.37 -1.13 47.57
CA VAL A 9 -14.03 -1.50 46.31
C VAL A 9 -13.05 -1.63 45.13
N GLU A 10 -11.74 -1.42 45.35
CA GLU A 10 -10.67 -1.65 44.37
C GLU A 10 -10.57 -3.13 43.91
N SER A 11 -11.03 -4.09 44.72
CA SER A 11 -10.76 -5.53 44.50
C SER A 11 -11.49 -6.23 43.35
N ARG A 12 -12.44 -5.59 42.65
CA ARG A 12 -13.20 -6.26 41.58
C ARG A 12 -12.75 -5.92 40.16
N VAL A 13 -12.15 -4.76 39.94
CA VAL A 13 -11.50 -4.43 38.66
C VAL A 13 -10.14 -5.10 38.56
N ASP A 14 -9.45 -5.24 39.71
CA ASP A 14 -8.18 -5.96 39.86
C ASP A 14 -8.26 -7.46 39.50
N GLN A 15 -9.45 -8.07 39.47
CA GLN A 15 -9.60 -9.47 39.07
C GLN A 15 -9.68 -9.68 37.55
N ALA A 16 -10.10 -8.67 36.77
CA ALA A 16 -10.30 -8.84 35.33
C ALA A 16 -9.17 -8.20 34.51
N VAL A 17 -8.71 -7.01 34.87
CA VAL A 17 -7.66 -6.28 34.14
C VAL A 17 -6.61 -5.74 35.10
N SER A 18 -5.41 -6.31 35.07
CA SER A 18 -4.27 -5.76 35.82
C SER A 18 -3.64 -4.63 35.01
N ILE A 19 -3.69 -3.38 35.50
CA ILE A 19 -3.03 -2.24 34.86
C ILE A 19 -1.56 -2.22 35.27
N GLU A 20 -0.66 -2.42 34.31
CA GLU A 20 0.78 -2.55 34.60
C GLU A 20 1.52 -1.21 34.54
N SER A 21 1.11 -0.33 33.62
CA SER A 21 1.78 0.95 33.40
C SER A 21 0.92 1.93 32.62
N GLN A 22 1.01 3.21 32.97
CA GLN A 22 0.44 4.29 32.17
C GLN A 22 1.34 4.66 30.99
N LEU A 23 0.73 4.79 29.81
CA LEU A 23 1.37 5.32 28.61
C LEU A 23 1.21 6.85 28.65
N LYS A 24 2.33 7.58 28.83
CA LYS A 24 2.42 9.08 28.87
C LYS A 24 1.80 9.77 27.62
N HIS A 25 1.42 11.06 27.55
CA HIS A 25 0.99 12.15 28.46
C HIS A 25 0.44 13.37 27.63
N GLU A 26 -0.27 14.29 28.29
CA GLU A 26 -0.70 15.66 27.92
C GLU A 26 -1.71 15.87 26.78
N GLY A 27 -2.96 16.19 27.15
CA GLY A 27 -4.01 16.67 26.24
C GLY A 27 -4.84 15.60 25.53
N GLN A 28 -4.49 14.31 25.67
CA GLN A 28 -5.24 13.18 25.13
C GLN A 28 -5.74 12.25 26.25
N GLU A 29 -6.80 11.48 25.97
CA GLU A 29 -7.32 10.43 26.86
C GLU A 29 -6.18 9.50 27.29
N ALA A 30 -6.07 9.20 28.59
CA ALA A 30 -5.02 8.32 29.09
C ALA A 30 -5.11 6.94 28.43
N VAL A 31 -3.98 6.34 28.09
CA VAL A 31 -3.92 4.96 27.59
C VAL A 31 -3.02 4.18 28.54
N TRP A 32 -3.38 2.94 28.87
CA TRP A 32 -2.61 2.08 29.77
C TRP A 32 -2.27 0.75 29.11
N ASN A 33 -1.18 0.12 29.54
CA ASN A 33 -0.97 -1.31 29.31
C ASN A 33 -1.63 -2.09 30.44
N GLY A 34 -2.26 -3.21 30.10
CA GLY A 34 -2.74 -4.14 31.11
C GLY A 34 -2.76 -5.59 30.62
N ILE A 35 -3.18 -6.47 31.51
CA ILE A 35 -3.38 -7.89 31.24
C ILE A 35 -4.85 -8.23 31.44
N PHE A 36 -5.47 -8.85 30.45
CA PHE A 36 -6.84 -9.37 30.51
C PHE A 36 -6.86 -10.83 30.02
N ASP A 37 -7.42 -11.76 30.82
CA ASP A 37 -7.40 -13.21 30.54
C ASP A 37 -5.98 -13.75 30.20
N ASN A 38 -4.97 -13.34 30.98
CA ASN A 38 -3.55 -13.64 30.75
C ASN A 38 -3.00 -13.19 29.38
N LYS A 39 -3.67 -12.24 28.72
CA LYS A 39 -3.21 -11.65 27.46
C LYS A 39 -2.93 -10.16 27.65
N PRO A 40 -1.83 -9.66 27.05
CA PRO A 40 -1.56 -8.24 27.10
C PRO A 40 -2.59 -7.47 26.25
N VAL A 41 -3.09 -6.37 26.81
CA VAL A 41 -4.09 -5.49 26.21
C VAL A 41 -3.72 -4.03 26.41
N THR A 42 -4.21 -3.18 25.51
CA THR A 42 -4.18 -1.73 25.69
C THR A 42 -5.51 -1.28 26.28
N VAL A 43 -5.51 -0.50 27.36
CA VAL A 43 -6.68 -0.10 28.11
C VAL A 43 -6.91 1.41 27.94
N MET A 44 -8.11 1.81 27.55
CA MET A 44 -8.51 3.22 27.50
C MET A 44 -9.69 3.49 28.42
N PRO A 45 -9.66 4.55 29.26
CA PRO A 45 -10.78 4.96 30.08
C PRO A 45 -11.80 5.64 29.19
N LYS A 46 -13.05 5.20 29.31
CA LYS A 46 -14.22 5.97 28.84
C LYS A 46 -14.15 6.34 27.36
N PHE A 47 -14.25 5.33 26.50
CA PHE A 47 -14.58 5.58 25.10
C PHE A 47 -16.10 5.65 24.95
N ASN A 48 -16.59 6.58 24.12
CA ASN A 48 -18.02 6.80 23.91
C ASN A 48 -18.73 5.49 23.50
N GLN A 49 -19.77 5.11 24.22
CA GLN A 49 -20.48 3.82 24.08
C GLN A 49 -21.03 3.61 22.65
N ASP A 50 -21.44 4.70 22.01
CA ASP A 50 -21.89 4.73 20.61
C ASP A 50 -20.79 4.35 19.59
N ALA A 51 -19.51 4.46 19.97
CA ALA A 51 -18.39 4.15 19.09
C ALA A 51 -18.00 2.66 19.10
N ILE A 52 -18.40 1.88 20.13
CA ILE A 52 -17.87 0.52 20.34
C ILE A 52 -18.86 -0.60 20.01
N GLU A 53 -20.17 -0.40 20.19
CA GLU A 53 -21.18 -1.24 19.51
C GLU A 53 -20.98 -1.25 17.98
N ARG A 54 -20.12 -0.35 17.51
CA ARG A 54 -19.73 -0.13 16.14
C ARG A 54 -18.34 -0.67 15.77
N THR A 55 -17.60 -1.28 16.68
CA THR A 55 -16.30 -1.87 16.34
C THR A 55 -16.50 -3.13 15.52
N LEU A 56 -15.96 -3.13 14.32
CA LEU A 56 -15.95 -4.30 13.47
C LEU A 56 -14.98 -5.32 14.03
N ILE A 57 -15.48 -6.51 14.38
CA ILE A 57 -14.62 -7.67 14.62
C ILE A 57 -14.11 -8.11 13.26
N THR A 58 -13.06 -7.44 12.80
CA THR A 58 -12.41 -7.78 11.54
C THR A 58 -10.90 -7.84 11.78
N PRO A 59 -10.17 -8.77 11.15
CA PRO A 59 -8.77 -9.01 11.46
C PRO A 59 -7.85 -7.79 11.29
N ARG A 60 -8.23 -6.82 10.43
CA ARG A 60 -7.43 -5.61 10.14
C ARG A 60 -7.80 -4.40 10.99
N HIS A 61 -8.72 -4.58 11.94
CA HIS A 61 -9.03 -3.59 12.95
C HIS A 61 -8.49 -4.03 14.29
N ILE A 62 -8.06 -3.06 15.09
CA ILE A 62 -7.72 -3.35 16.47
C ILE A 62 -8.96 -3.92 17.16
N LEU A 63 -8.86 -5.16 17.64
CA LEU A 63 -9.96 -5.79 18.35
C LEU A 63 -10.20 -5.02 19.64
N SER A 64 -11.46 -4.67 19.93
CA SER A 64 -11.83 -4.01 21.17
C SER A 64 -12.88 -4.78 21.95
N ARG A 65 -12.83 -4.69 23.28
CA ARG A 65 -13.82 -5.26 24.22
C ARG A 65 -14.13 -4.23 25.29
N ILE A 66 -15.42 -4.04 25.62
CA ILE A 66 -15.81 -3.20 26.75
C ILE A 66 -15.80 -4.04 28.02
N ILE A 67 -15.27 -3.44 29.08
CA ILE A 67 -15.47 -3.90 30.44
C ILE A 67 -16.16 -2.78 31.21
N ASP A 68 -17.36 -3.09 31.68
CA ASP A 68 -18.09 -2.25 32.62
C ASP A 68 -17.70 -2.68 34.04
N THR A 69 -17.28 -1.69 34.83
CA THR A 69 -17.04 -1.83 36.27
C THR A 69 -18.05 -0.95 37.00
N GLU A 70 -18.24 -1.14 38.31
CA GLU A 70 -19.24 -0.40 39.09
C GLU A 70 -19.08 1.13 38.95
N ASP A 71 -17.84 1.63 38.80
CA ASP A 71 -17.55 3.08 38.78
C ASP A 71 -17.04 3.61 37.43
N LYS A 72 -16.58 2.75 36.52
CA LYS A 72 -15.85 3.15 35.29
C LYS A 72 -16.12 2.21 34.12
N LYS A 73 -16.13 2.77 32.91
CA LYS A 73 -16.12 2.01 31.65
C LYS A 73 -14.71 1.99 31.07
N TYR A 74 -14.22 0.80 30.74
CA TYR A 74 -12.94 0.63 30.07
C TYR A 74 -13.16 0.02 28.69
N THR A 75 -12.37 0.47 27.73
CA THR A 75 -12.23 -0.20 26.45
C THR A 75 -10.89 -0.87 26.41
N LEU A 76 -10.90 -2.19 26.32
CA LEU A 76 -9.72 -2.97 26.05
C LEU A 76 -9.52 -3.05 24.55
N PHE A 77 -8.28 -2.99 24.14
CA PHE A 77 -7.82 -3.21 22.80
C PHE A 77 -6.76 -4.30 22.79
N GLU A 78 -6.60 -4.99 21.67
CA GLU A 78 -5.39 -5.77 21.42
C GLU A 78 -4.15 -4.89 21.64
N ARG A 79 -3.11 -5.44 22.30
CA ARG A 79 -1.85 -4.71 22.49
C ARG A 79 -1.27 -4.34 21.12
N TYR A 80 -0.96 -3.06 20.94
CA TYR A 80 -0.16 -2.58 19.83
C TYR A 80 1.18 -2.05 20.33
N ILE A 81 2.17 -2.05 19.44
CA ILE A 81 3.53 -1.60 19.74
C ILE A 81 3.62 -0.07 19.66
N CYS A 82 3.26 0.48 18.50
CA CYS A 82 3.31 1.92 18.23
C CYS A 82 2.36 2.28 17.10
N THR A 83 2.13 3.58 16.93
CA THR A 83 1.47 4.15 15.75
C THR A 83 2.47 4.32 14.59
N VAL A 84 1.97 4.53 13.37
CA VAL A 84 2.82 4.92 12.22
C VAL A 84 3.53 6.25 12.51
N GLU A 85 2.85 7.21 13.16
CA GLU A 85 3.45 8.50 13.49
C GLU A 85 4.64 8.37 14.44
N GLU A 86 4.48 7.63 15.55
CA GLU A 86 5.55 7.39 16.50
C GLU A 86 6.74 6.69 15.84
N LEU A 87 6.48 5.71 14.98
CA LEU A 87 7.56 5.04 14.25
C LEU A 87 8.30 6.00 13.30
N LEU A 88 7.58 6.90 12.63
CA LEU A 88 8.19 7.94 11.81
C LEU A 88 9.06 8.90 12.66
N LEU A 89 8.60 9.28 13.85
CA LEU A 89 9.36 10.12 14.79
C LEU A 89 10.62 9.41 15.29
N VAL A 90 10.53 8.10 15.60
CA VAL A 90 11.69 7.28 15.96
C VAL A 90 12.72 7.25 14.83
N LYS A 91 12.28 7.03 13.59
CA LYS A 91 13.17 7.00 12.43
C LYS A 91 13.75 8.36 12.06
N ALA A 92 13.07 9.44 12.45
CA ALA A 92 13.59 10.81 12.36
C ALA A 92 14.53 11.17 13.53
N LYS A 93 14.76 10.26 14.50
CA LYS A 93 15.49 10.50 15.75
C LYS A 93 14.89 11.62 16.61
N LEU A 94 13.59 11.85 16.46
CA LEU A 94 12.81 12.83 17.24
C LEU A 94 12.13 12.21 18.46
N LEU A 95 12.05 10.88 18.49
CA LEU A 95 11.54 10.08 19.61
C LEU A 95 12.52 8.92 19.85
N ARG A 96 12.86 8.60 21.10
CA ARG A 96 13.65 7.39 21.38
C ARG A 96 12.74 6.19 21.41
N LEU A 97 13.28 5.03 21.08
CA LEU A 97 12.51 3.80 21.09
C LEU A 97 11.98 3.45 22.50
N ASP A 98 12.78 3.76 23.54
CA ASP A 98 12.38 3.61 24.95
C ASP A 98 11.28 4.59 25.38
N ASP A 99 11.02 5.63 24.59
CA ASP A 99 9.96 6.62 24.84
C ASP A 99 8.65 6.24 24.12
N LEU A 100 8.60 5.11 23.40
CA LEU A 100 7.35 4.60 22.84
C LEU A 100 6.36 4.27 23.95
N GLN A 101 5.07 4.35 23.62
CA GLN A 101 3.99 4.04 24.56
C GLN A 101 4.14 2.62 25.10
N CYS A 102 4.34 1.63 24.24
CA CYS A 102 4.46 0.24 24.66
C CYS A 102 5.86 -0.08 25.22
N LYS A 103 5.93 -0.81 26.33
CA LYS A 103 7.18 -1.48 26.74
C LYS A 103 7.48 -2.56 25.71
N LEU A 104 8.61 -2.42 25.03
CA LEU A 104 9.09 -3.41 24.06
C LEU A 104 9.85 -4.52 24.77
N ASP A 105 9.63 -5.76 24.35
CA ASP A 105 10.61 -6.81 24.57
C ASP A 105 11.83 -6.65 23.63
N GLU A 106 12.89 -7.42 23.88
CA GLU A 106 14.14 -7.33 23.11
C GLU A 106 13.93 -7.62 21.61
N LYS A 107 13.03 -8.55 21.30
CA LYS A 107 12.74 -8.95 19.91
C LYS A 107 11.91 -7.89 19.19
N GLU A 108 10.94 -7.29 19.88
CA GLU A 108 10.15 -6.16 19.41
C GLU A 108 11.06 -4.95 19.11
N ARG A 109 12.04 -4.71 19.97
CA ARG A 109 13.07 -3.68 19.81
C ARG A 109 13.91 -3.91 18.55
N GLU A 110 14.50 -5.09 18.41
CA GLU A 110 15.31 -5.47 17.24
C GLU A 110 14.51 -5.28 15.94
N LEU A 111 13.27 -5.79 15.90
CA LEU A 111 12.38 -5.64 14.74
C LEU A 111 12.10 -4.18 14.38
N LEU A 112 11.93 -3.29 15.38
CA LEU A 112 11.67 -1.88 15.15
C LEU A 112 12.94 -1.10 14.76
N GLU A 113 14.10 -1.48 15.25
CA GLU A 113 15.38 -0.84 14.92
C GLU A 113 15.72 -1.05 13.44
N GLU A 114 15.51 -2.25 12.92
CA GLU A 114 15.71 -2.57 11.50
C GLU A 114 14.58 -2.06 10.59
N PHE A 115 13.44 -1.68 11.16
CA PHE A 115 12.27 -1.32 10.39
C PHE A 115 12.52 -0.09 9.48
N ALA A 116 12.22 -0.20 8.20
CA ALA A 116 12.13 0.94 7.30
C ALA A 116 10.87 0.80 6.45
N PHE A 117 10.19 1.90 6.13
CA PHE A 117 9.10 1.89 5.15
C PHE A 117 9.64 1.83 3.71
N ALA A 118 10.80 2.44 3.49
CA ALA A 118 11.38 2.58 2.17
C ALA A 118 12.86 2.17 2.16
N ASP A 119 13.34 1.77 1.00
CA ASP A 119 14.76 1.58 0.72
C ASP A 119 15.52 2.93 0.63
N PRO A 120 16.86 2.94 0.50
CA PRO A 120 17.64 4.17 0.33
C PRO A 120 17.29 4.97 -0.94
N SER A 121 16.64 4.36 -1.91
CA SER A 121 16.16 5.04 -3.12
C SER A 121 14.84 5.79 -2.89
N GLY A 122 14.15 5.51 -1.78
CA GLY A 122 12.84 6.06 -1.42
C GLY A 122 11.67 5.15 -1.81
N ARG A 123 11.92 3.99 -2.43
CA ARG A 123 10.85 3.06 -2.82
C ARG A 123 10.33 2.29 -1.62
N PRO A 124 9.01 2.02 -1.53
CA PRO A 124 8.48 1.14 -0.51
C PRO A 124 9.19 -0.22 -0.56
N ASN A 125 9.75 -0.64 0.57
CA ASN A 125 10.24 -2.01 0.72
C ASN A 125 9.06 -2.93 1.09
N SER A 126 9.34 -4.22 1.33
CA SER A 126 8.29 -5.18 1.71
C SER A 126 7.43 -4.72 2.89
N LYS A 127 8.03 -4.15 3.94
CA LYS A 127 7.31 -3.65 5.12
C LYS A 127 6.46 -2.42 4.83
N GLY A 128 6.93 -1.52 3.95
CA GLY A 128 6.14 -0.40 3.46
C GLY A 128 4.95 -0.84 2.61
N VAL A 129 5.14 -1.83 1.74
CA VAL A 129 4.06 -2.42 0.94
C VAL A 129 3.05 -3.16 1.84
N ASP A 130 3.53 -3.88 2.87
CA ASP A 130 2.67 -4.54 3.85
C ASP A 130 1.79 -3.53 4.60
N LEU A 131 2.35 -2.39 5.05
CA LEU A 131 1.57 -1.29 5.62
C LEU A 131 0.44 -0.85 4.70
N LEU A 132 0.77 -0.54 3.45
CA LEU A 132 -0.23 -0.07 2.48
C LEU A 132 -1.30 -1.12 2.22
N ARG A 133 -0.89 -2.39 2.08
CA ARG A 133 -1.81 -3.51 1.87
C ARG A 133 -2.78 -3.66 3.03
N ASP A 134 -2.26 -3.68 4.24
CA ASP A 134 -3.04 -3.86 5.46
C ASP A 134 -4.01 -2.70 5.70
N VAL A 135 -3.59 -1.47 5.41
CA VAL A 135 -4.47 -0.29 5.47
C VAL A 135 -5.58 -0.38 4.43
N ILE A 136 -5.29 -0.76 3.18
CA ILE A 136 -6.30 -0.91 2.13
C ILE A 136 -7.30 -2.02 2.49
N GLU A 137 -6.83 -3.16 2.98
CA GLU A 137 -7.71 -4.25 3.45
C GLU A 137 -8.59 -3.79 4.62
N GLY A 138 -8.02 -3.07 5.60
CA GLY A 138 -8.81 -2.47 6.68
C GLY A 138 -9.87 -1.52 6.14
N LEU A 139 -9.52 -0.62 5.21
CA LEU A 139 -10.48 0.29 4.59
C LEU A 139 -11.59 -0.44 3.82
N TRP A 140 -11.25 -1.51 3.10
CA TRP A 140 -12.21 -2.38 2.45
C TRP A 140 -13.17 -3.02 3.45
N GLU A 141 -12.66 -3.56 4.56
CA GLU A 141 -13.51 -4.15 5.61
C GLU A 141 -14.49 -3.12 6.21
N ILE A 142 -14.03 -1.89 6.49
CA ILE A 142 -14.93 -0.82 6.96
C ILE A 142 -16.00 -0.51 5.89
N TYR A 143 -15.59 -0.38 4.63
CA TYR A 143 -16.47 -0.10 3.51
C TYR A 143 -17.52 -1.21 3.31
N TYR A 144 -17.11 -2.47 3.31
CA TYR A 144 -17.97 -3.65 3.15
C TYR A 144 -19.10 -3.67 4.18
N HIS A 145 -18.78 -3.28 5.42
CA HIS A 145 -19.74 -3.21 6.51
C HIS A 145 -20.53 -1.91 6.58
N LYS A 146 -20.46 -1.09 5.52
CA LYS A 146 -21.19 0.18 5.42
C LYS A 146 -20.86 1.09 6.61
N ARG A 147 -19.57 1.26 6.90
CA ARG A 147 -19.05 2.21 7.89
C ARG A 147 -18.07 3.20 7.26
N ILE A 148 -17.73 4.25 8.00
CA ILE A 148 -16.63 5.15 7.63
C ILE A 148 -15.55 5.18 8.71
N HIS A 149 -14.27 5.23 8.35
CA HIS A 149 -13.23 5.50 9.36
C HIS A 149 -13.30 6.94 9.85
N GLY A 150 -13.53 7.90 8.95
CA GLY A 150 -13.76 9.32 9.26
C GLY A 150 -12.57 10.12 9.80
N ASN A 151 -11.45 9.46 10.12
CA ASN A 151 -10.24 10.11 10.65
C ASN A 151 -8.99 9.26 10.38
N LEU A 152 -8.81 8.76 9.16
CA LEU A 152 -7.62 7.98 8.85
C LEU A 152 -6.39 8.90 8.87
N THR A 153 -5.47 8.67 9.80
CA THR A 153 -4.21 9.44 9.95
C THR A 153 -3.11 8.49 10.42
N THR A 154 -1.85 8.91 10.37
CA THR A 154 -0.71 8.14 10.89
C THR A 154 -0.82 7.83 12.39
N LYS A 155 -1.62 8.59 13.15
CA LYS A 155 -1.95 8.35 14.56
C LYS A 155 -2.93 7.20 14.78
N ASN A 156 -3.76 6.92 13.78
CA ASN A 156 -4.84 5.93 13.88
C ASN A 156 -4.51 4.64 13.11
N ILE A 157 -3.24 4.45 12.75
CA ILE A 157 -2.72 3.21 12.18
C ILE A 157 -1.66 2.70 13.15
N VAL A 158 -1.88 1.50 13.67
CA VAL A 158 -1.03 0.90 14.70
C VAL A 158 -0.37 -0.37 14.21
N LEU A 159 0.81 -0.66 14.75
CA LEU A 159 1.57 -1.87 14.52
C LEU A 159 1.29 -2.88 15.62
N CYS A 160 0.79 -4.05 15.26
CA CYS A 160 0.56 -5.17 16.17
C CYS A 160 1.50 -6.34 15.83
N ILE A 161 1.72 -7.24 16.80
CA ILE A 161 2.30 -8.57 16.54
C ILE A 161 1.17 -9.60 16.55
N GLY A 162 0.85 -10.14 15.37
CA GLY A 162 -0.07 -11.25 15.22
C GLY A 162 0.65 -12.49 14.72
N GLN A 163 0.54 -13.62 15.44
CA GLN A 163 1.15 -14.90 15.04
C GLN A 163 2.65 -14.81 14.71
N GLY A 164 3.39 -13.96 15.43
CA GLY A 164 4.82 -13.72 15.21
C GLY A 164 5.15 -12.85 13.99
N LYS A 165 4.16 -12.21 13.36
CA LYS A 165 4.34 -11.28 12.24
C LYS A 165 3.88 -9.87 12.64
N LEU A 166 4.55 -8.88 12.08
CA LEU A 166 4.13 -7.48 12.14
C LEU A 166 2.89 -7.30 11.25
N ILE A 167 1.83 -6.73 11.81
CA ILE A 167 0.57 -6.49 11.13
C ILE A 167 0.14 -5.05 11.42
N TRP A 168 -0.28 -4.33 10.39
CA TRP A 168 -0.83 -2.99 10.56
C TRP A 168 -2.35 -3.08 10.72
N LYS A 169 -2.87 -2.31 11.67
CA LYS A 169 -4.30 -2.27 11.96
C LYS A 169 -4.80 -0.84 12.06
N LEU A 170 -6.05 -0.65 11.65
CA LEU A 170 -6.74 0.62 11.80
C LEU A 170 -7.35 0.73 13.20
N THR A 171 -7.28 1.92 13.78
CA THR A 171 -7.92 2.26 15.05
C THR A 171 -8.93 3.38 14.84
N ARG A 172 -9.88 3.54 15.78
CA ARG A 172 -10.89 4.62 15.76
C ARG A 172 -11.72 4.68 14.46
N ILE A 173 -12.67 3.75 14.34
CA ILE A 173 -13.68 3.80 13.28
C ILE A 173 -14.74 4.83 13.67
N ALA A 174 -14.97 5.83 12.81
CA ALA A 174 -16.11 6.72 12.97
C ALA A 174 -17.45 5.96 12.80
N GLY A 175 -18.51 6.49 13.40
CA GLY A 175 -19.84 5.92 13.27
C GLY A 175 -20.36 5.89 11.81
N ARG A 176 -21.57 5.38 11.62
CA ARG A 176 -22.29 5.59 10.36
C ARG A 176 -22.53 7.08 10.18
N VAL A 177 -22.12 7.64 9.04
CA VAL A 177 -22.59 8.97 8.62
C VAL A 177 -23.90 8.77 7.90
N ILE A 178 -24.96 9.24 8.53
CA ILE A 178 -26.32 9.16 8.00
C ILE A 178 -26.67 10.57 7.50
N ASN A 179 -27.17 10.70 6.27
CA ASN A 179 -27.70 11.97 5.78
C ASN A 179 -29.06 12.30 6.40
N GLU A 180 -29.60 13.46 6.03
CA GLU A 180 -30.92 13.95 6.44
C GLU A 180 -32.05 12.95 6.12
N ASP A 181 -31.90 12.12 5.08
CA ASP A 181 -32.88 11.09 4.69
C ASP A 181 -32.76 9.76 5.47
N GLY A 182 -31.87 9.68 6.46
CA GLY A 182 -31.62 8.42 7.16
C GLY A 182 -30.77 7.41 6.36
N LYS A 183 -30.20 7.80 5.21
CA LYS A 183 -29.34 6.95 4.37
C LYS A 183 -27.89 7.12 4.75
N THR A 184 -27.14 6.02 4.79
CA THR A 184 -25.70 6.10 5.05
C THR A 184 -24.98 6.69 3.83
N VAL A 185 -24.24 7.78 4.03
CA VAL A 185 -23.44 8.42 2.99
C VAL A 185 -21.98 8.03 3.19
N PHE A 186 -21.39 7.46 2.14
CA PHE A 186 -19.98 7.06 2.12
C PHE A 186 -19.20 8.00 1.23
N TYR A 187 -18.42 8.88 1.83
CA TYR A 187 -17.47 9.69 1.09
C TYR A 187 -16.20 8.87 0.84
N LEU A 188 -16.20 7.94 -0.11
CA LEU A 188 -15.02 7.11 -0.39
C LEU A 188 -13.79 7.97 -0.74
N THR A 189 -14.03 9.13 -1.35
CA THR A 189 -13.01 10.16 -1.63
C THR A 189 -12.25 10.61 -0.38
N SER A 190 -12.89 10.67 0.80
CA SER A 190 -12.20 11.07 2.03
C SER A 190 -11.19 10.01 2.47
N TYR A 191 -11.50 8.72 2.27
CA TYR A 191 -10.53 7.64 2.53
C TYR A 191 -9.31 7.75 1.66
N TYR A 192 -9.50 7.99 0.36
CA TYR A 192 -8.39 8.10 -0.55
C TYR A 192 -7.51 9.31 -0.22
N ILE A 193 -8.10 10.47 0.08
CA ILE A 193 -7.34 11.65 0.53
C ILE A 193 -6.52 11.32 1.77
N SER A 194 -7.15 10.80 2.82
CA SER A 194 -6.46 10.45 4.07
C SER A 194 -5.41 9.34 3.87
N PHE A 195 -5.70 8.34 3.05
CA PHE A 195 -4.75 7.28 2.70
C PHE A 195 -3.56 7.87 1.95
N SER A 196 -3.80 8.83 1.06
CA SER A 196 -2.72 9.55 0.38
C SER A 196 -1.85 10.25 1.41
N GLU A 197 -2.40 11.04 2.35
CA GLU A 197 -1.63 11.70 3.40
C GLU A 197 -0.75 10.74 4.20
N VAL A 198 -1.25 9.54 4.52
CA VAL A 198 -0.46 8.47 5.15
C VAL A 198 0.69 8.02 4.24
N MET A 199 0.45 7.81 2.94
CA MET A 199 1.51 7.51 1.97
C MET A 199 2.55 8.62 1.90
N ALA A 200 2.14 9.89 1.86
CA ALA A 200 3.08 11.01 1.85
C ALA A 200 3.95 11.03 3.11
N ALA A 201 3.35 10.82 4.28
CA ALA A 201 4.09 10.77 5.54
C ALA A 201 5.13 9.64 5.55
N CYS A 202 4.81 8.48 4.97
CA CYS A 202 5.67 7.30 4.98
C CYS A 202 6.79 7.36 3.92
N PHE A 203 6.48 7.85 2.71
CA PHE A 203 7.35 7.70 1.54
C PHE A 203 7.84 9.02 0.97
N VAL A 204 7.10 10.12 1.15
CA VAL A 204 7.40 11.42 0.55
C VAL A 204 8.11 12.31 1.58
N ARG A 205 9.38 12.00 1.86
CA ARG A 205 10.23 12.88 2.70
C ARG A 205 10.71 14.09 1.89
N LYS A 206 10.84 15.25 2.54
CA LYS A 206 11.57 16.40 1.98
C LYS A 206 12.99 15.97 1.62
N GLY A 207 13.38 16.15 0.35
CA GLY A 207 14.72 15.83 -0.16
C GLY A 207 14.85 14.47 -0.85
N VAL A 208 13.81 13.62 -0.84
CA VAL A 208 13.81 12.40 -1.67
C VAL A 208 13.52 12.79 -3.11
N ASN A 209 14.34 12.29 -4.03
CA ASN A 209 14.16 12.54 -5.45
C ASN A 209 12.81 11.95 -5.91
N LYS A 210 11.86 12.83 -6.27
CA LYS A 210 10.51 12.45 -6.71
C LYS A 210 10.54 11.45 -7.87
N ASP A 211 11.55 11.54 -8.73
CA ASP A 211 11.73 10.64 -9.87
C ASP A 211 11.93 9.17 -9.44
N LYS A 212 12.29 8.89 -8.17
CA LYS A 212 12.57 7.53 -7.69
C LYS A 212 11.36 6.80 -7.08
N ILE A 213 10.25 7.49 -6.81
CA ILE A 213 9.06 6.91 -6.16
C ILE A 213 7.81 7.01 -7.06
N ARG A 214 7.99 6.76 -8.35
CA ARG A 214 6.94 6.99 -9.36
C ARG A 214 5.71 6.09 -9.19
N GLU A 215 5.86 4.89 -8.63
CA GLU A 215 4.76 3.97 -8.33
C GLU A 215 3.84 4.51 -7.22
N VAL A 216 4.42 5.09 -6.16
CA VAL A 216 3.66 5.76 -5.09
C VAL A 216 3.09 7.07 -5.59
N GLU A 217 3.84 7.84 -6.38
CA GLU A 217 3.34 9.06 -7.00
C GLU A 217 2.18 8.77 -7.97
N GLU A 218 2.22 7.64 -8.68
CA GLU A 218 1.09 7.20 -9.49
C GLU A 218 -0.11 6.85 -8.65
N LEU A 219 0.07 6.03 -7.61
CA LEU A 219 -1.01 5.66 -6.71
C LEU A 219 -1.62 6.92 -6.10
N TRP A 220 -0.77 7.85 -5.67
CA TRP A 220 -1.14 9.18 -5.19
C TRP A 220 -1.91 9.98 -6.26
N ASN A 221 -1.43 10.02 -7.50
CA ASN A 221 -2.07 10.75 -8.58
C ASN A 221 -3.37 10.08 -9.03
N HIS A 222 -3.46 8.76 -8.98
CA HIS A 222 -4.70 8.02 -9.24
C HIS A 222 -5.77 8.41 -8.21
N ILE A 223 -5.35 8.53 -6.95
CA ILE A 223 -6.17 9.00 -5.83
C ILE A 223 -6.53 10.49 -5.95
N ASN A 224 -5.57 11.36 -6.31
CA ASN A 224 -5.68 12.81 -6.21
C ASN A 224 -5.90 13.55 -7.54
N LYS A 225 -5.93 12.85 -8.69
CA LYS A 225 -6.10 13.44 -10.04
C LYS A 225 -7.28 14.41 -10.18
N PRO A 226 -8.44 14.22 -9.52
CA PRO A 226 -9.53 15.16 -9.72
C PRO A 226 -9.34 16.48 -8.94
N SER A 227 -8.36 16.58 -8.03
CA SER A 227 -8.14 17.72 -7.13
C SER A 227 -7.32 18.90 -7.70
N ALA A 228 -6.56 18.70 -8.77
CA ALA A 228 -5.46 19.60 -9.15
C ALA A 228 -5.84 20.85 -10.00
N GLY A 229 -7.14 21.11 -10.25
CA GLY A 229 -7.52 22.24 -11.12
C GLY A 229 -8.93 22.82 -10.91
N LEU A 230 -9.64 22.44 -9.84
CA LEU A 230 -11.03 22.82 -9.64
C LEU A 230 -11.21 23.61 -8.35
N GLN A 231 -11.80 24.81 -8.47
CA GLN A 231 -12.23 25.61 -7.32
C GLN A 231 -13.08 24.75 -6.37
N LYS A 232 -12.85 24.90 -5.05
CA LYS A 232 -13.48 24.15 -3.95
C LYS A 232 -15.01 24.04 -4.04
N GLN A 233 -15.68 24.96 -4.73
CA GLN A 233 -17.13 24.95 -4.98
C GLN A 233 -17.54 23.99 -6.11
N LYS A 234 -16.83 23.98 -7.26
CA LYS A 234 -17.05 23.00 -8.35
C LYS A 234 -16.71 21.57 -7.91
N TRP A 235 -15.85 21.43 -6.90
CA TRP A 235 -15.51 20.12 -6.32
C TRP A 235 -16.73 19.42 -5.71
N LYS A 236 -17.62 20.14 -5.02
CA LYS A 236 -18.83 19.55 -4.43
C LYS A 236 -19.79 19.01 -5.50
N ASP A 237 -19.97 19.76 -6.59
CA ASP A 237 -20.84 19.36 -7.71
C ASP A 237 -20.27 18.20 -8.52
N ILE A 238 -18.93 18.12 -8.64
CA ILE A 238 -18.24 17.02 -9.28
C ILE A 238 -18.25 15.79 -8.40
N VAL A 239 -17.97 15.91 -7.09
CA VAL A 239 -18.06 14.80 -6.13
C VAL A 239 -19.46 14.18 -6.13
N ALA A 240 -20.52 14.99 -6.19
CA ALA A 240 -21.89 14.49 -6.31
C ALA A 240 -22.14 13.70 -7.62
N LYS A 241 -21.46 14.06 -8.73
CA LYS A 241 -21.55 13.35 -10.03
C LYS A 241 -20.57 12.17 -10.16
N THR A 242 -19.41 12.24 -9.50
CA THR A 242 -18.36 11.22 -9.53
C THR A 242 -18.48 10.22 -8.38
N GLU A 243 -19.30 10.47 -7.36
CA GLU A 243 -19.64 9.51 -6.30
C GLU A 243 -20.19 8.20 -6.86
N GLU A 244 -20.80 8.20 -8.05
CA GLU A 244 -21.22 6.98 -8.75
C GLU A 244 -20.03 6.16 -9.31
N HIS A 245 -18.94 6.84 -9.69
CA HIS A 245 -17.69 6.23 -10.19
C HIS A 245 -16.66 5.95 -9.07
N PHE A 246 -16.69 6.72 -7.98
CA PHE A 246 -15.91 6.52 -6.76
C PHE A 246 -16.59 5.56 -5.77
N ARG A 247 -17.54 4.72 -6.23
CA ARG A 247 -17.90 3.47 -5.53
C ARG A 247 -16.83 2.38 -5.69
N ALA A 248 -15.62 2.72 -6.12
CA ALA A 248 -14.55 1.77 -6.35
C ALA A 248 -14.21 1.06 -5.04
N ASP A 249 -14.42 -0.25 -4.99
CA ASP A 249 -13.87 -1.13 -3.96
C ASP A 249 -12.42 -0.70 -3.62
N PRO A 250 -12.06 -0.31 -2.37
CA PRO A 250 -10.68 0.02 -2.01
C PRO A 250 -9.62 -0.97 -2.52
N ARG A 251 -9.96 -2.25 -2.68
CA ARG A 251 -9.08 -3.28 -3.25
C ARG A 251 -8.78 -3.06 -4.73
N SER A 252 -9.48 -2.17 -5.43
CA SER A 252 -9.10 -1.71 -6.77
C SER A 252 -7.71 -1.09 -6.78
N LEU A 253 -7.23 -0.57 -5.65
CA LEU A 253 -5.86 -0.08 -5.51
C LEU A 253 -4.81 -1.21 -5.65
N PHE A 254 -5.16 -2.47 -5.37
CA PHE A 254 -4.27 -3.62 -5.57
C PHE A 254 -4.00 -3.94 -7.05
N LYS A 255 -4.73 -3.30 -7.97
CA LYS A 255 -4.42 -3.35 -9.39
C LYS A 255 -3.18 -2.53 -9.75
N ASN A 256 -2.71 -1.66 -8.86
CA ASN A 256 -1.45 -0.94 -9.05
C ASN A 256 -0.26 -1.92 -8.93
N PRO A 257 0.74 -1.87 -9.84
CA PRO A 257 1.91 -2.74 -9.81
C PRO A 257 2.72 -2.73 -8.51
N LEU A 258 2.58 -1.69 -7.68
CA LEU A 258 3.21 -1.61 -6.36
C LEU A 258 2.88 -2.82 -5.46
N PHE A 259 1.70 -3.43 -5.63
CA PHE A 259 1.24 -4.54 -4.79
C PHE A 259 1.49 -5.93 -5.39
N TRP A 260 2.09 -5.98 -6.57
CA TRP A 260 2.30 -7.23 -7.31
C TRP A 260 3.54 -7.95 -6.83
N THR A 261 3.46 -9.27 -6.80
CA THR A 261 4.66 -10.10 -6.64
C THR A 261 5.49 -10.08 -7.93
N PRO A 262 6.79 -10.40 -7.86
CA PRO A 262 7.63 -10.61 -9.05
C PRO A 262 6.96 -11.51 -10.11
N ASP A 263 6.35 -12.62 -9.69
CA ASP A 263 5.56 -13.49 -10.57
C ASP A 263 4.45 -12.76 -11.32
N MET A 264 3.65 -11.95 -10.61
CA MET A 264 2.56 -11.19 -11.22
C MET A 264 3.09 -10.17 -12.23
N CYS A 265 4.22 -9.53 -11.93
CA CYS A 265 4.88 -8.60 -12.83
C CYS A 265 5.37 -9.29 -14.12
N ILE A 266 6.04 -10.44 -14.01
CA ILE A 266 6.50 -11.23 -15.16
C ILE A 266 5.32 -11.76 -15.98
N ALA A 267 4.27 -12.24 -15.32
CA ALA A 267 3.05 -12.68 -15.99
C ALA A 267 2.36 -11.54 -16.74
N PHE A 268 2.31 -10.34 -16.15
CA PHE A 268 1.80 -9.14 -16.82
C PHE A 268 2.64 -8.79 -18.06
N ILE A 269 3.97 -8.75 -17.96
CA ILE A 269 4.88 -8.48 -19.10
C ILE A 269 4.62 -9.50 -20.22
N SER A 270 4.48 -10.78 -19.86
CA SER A 270 4.22 -11.88 -20.80
C SER A 270 2.88 -11.72 -21.52
N HIS A 271 1.82 -11.38 -20.79
CA HIS A 271 0.52 -11.11 -21.36
C HIS A 271 0.51 -9.84 -22.21
N CYS A 272 1.22 -8.79 -21.79
CA CYS A 272 1.38 -7.57 -22.57
C CYS A 272 2.05 -7.88 -23.91
N ARG A 273 3.08 -8.75 -23.93
CA ARG A 273 3.72 -9.18 -25.18
C ARG A 273 2.74 -9.84 -26.14
N MET A 274 1.97 -10.82 -25.64
CA MET A 274 0.93 -11.49 -26.42
C MET A 274 -0.11 -10.50 -26.94
N PHE A 275 -0.52 -9.55 -26.10
CA PHE A 275 -1.50 -8.54 -26.48
C PHE A 275 -0.98 -7.60 -27.58
N ILE A 276 0.29 -7.22 -27.52
CA ILE A 276 0.97 -6.47 -28.60
C ILE A 276 1.01 -7.28 -29.90
N ASP A 277 1.35 -8.58 -29.84
CA ASP A 277 1.37 -9.45 -31.03
C ASP A 277 -0.02 -9.57 -31.67
N LEU A 278 -1.05 -9.72 -30.84
CA LEU A 278 -2.43 -9.74 -31.30
C LEU A 278 -2.78 -8.41 -31.97
N CYS A 279 -2.59 -7.28 -31.28
CA CYS A 279 -2.85 -5.96 -31.86
C CYS A 279 -2.10 -5.74 -33.18
N GLY A 280 -0.87 -6.26 -33.30
CA GLY A 280 -0.06 -6.25 -34.51
C GLY A 280 -0.70 -6.94 -35.72
N LYS A 281 -1.43 -8.03 -35.50
CA LYS A 281 -2.11 -8.79 -36.57
C LYS A 281 -3.38 -8.10 -37.08
N TRP A 282 -3.99 -7.23 -36.26
CA TRP A 282 -5.27 -6.58 -36.53
C TRP A 282 -5.14 -5.06 -36.76
N GLN A 283 -3.96 -4.59 -37.18
CA GLN A 283 -3.70 -3.16 -37.37
C GLN A 283 -4.43 -2.63 -38.61
N TYR A 284 -5.61 -2.05 -38.39
CA TYR A 284 -6.16 -1.03 -39.28
C TYR A 284 -5.70 0.35 -38.79
N ASP A 285 -5.33 1.25 -39.70
CA ASP A 285 -4.71 2.56 -39.40
C ASP A 285 -5.55 3.46 -38.45
N SER A 286 -6.84 3.17 -38.28
CA SER A 286 -7.76 3.89 -37.40
C SER A 286 -8.16 3.16 -36.11
N SER A 287 -7.68 1.92 -35.90
CA SER A 287 -8.07 1.07 -34.75
C SER A 287 -7.48 1.53 -33.41
N GLU A 288 -8.16 1.23 -32.30
CA GLU A 288 -7.59 1.39 -30.96
C GLU A 288 -6.40 0.43 -30.76
N ALA A 289 -6.37 -0.72 -31.45
CA ALA A 289 -5.22 -1.64 -31.48
C ALA A 289 -3.95 -0.98 -32.04
N PHE A 290 -4.07 -0.19 -33.13
CA PHE A 290 -2.97 0.59 -33.68
C PHE A 290 -2.52 1.70 -32.72
N ARG A 291 -3.47 2.41 -32.10
CA ARG A 291 -3.18 3.45 -31.09
C ARG A 291 -2.46 2.87 -29.87
N PHE A 292 -2.90 1.72 -29.36
CA PHE A 292 -2.25 1.00 -28.28
C PHE A 292 -0.80 0.63 -28.63
N THR A 293 -0.58 0.00 -29.79
CA THR A 293 0.77 -0.40 -30.22
C THR A 293 1.70 0.81 -30.33
N ASN A 294 1.22 1.92 -30.89
CA ASN A 294 1.98 3.16 -30.97
C ASN A 294 2.24 3.80 -29.60
N ALA A 295 1.28 3.74 -28.68
CA ALA A 295 1.45 4.24 -27.32
C ALA A 295 2.55 3.45 -26.57
N ILE A 296 2.58 2.11 -26.69
CA ILE A 296 3.65 1.29 -26.11
C ILE A 296 5.01 1.65 -26.74
N LYS A 297 5.10 1.79 -28.06
CA LYS A 297 6.34 2.20 -28.74
C LYS A 297 6.85 3.58 -28.29
N ARG A 298 5.96 4.46 -27.85
CA ARG A 298 6.29 5.80 -27.36
C ARG A 298 6.68 5.84 -25.89
N ILE A 299 6.59 4.74 -25.13
CA ILE A 299 7.17 4.66 -23.80
C ILE A 299 8.68 4.89 -23.94
N HIS A 300 9.18 5.97 -23.34
CA HIS A 300 10.58 6.36 -23.45
C HIS A 300 11.36 5.80 -22.27
N ILE A 301 12.04 4.68 -22.49
CA ILE A 301 13.01 4.16 -21.53
C ILE A 301 14.32 4.91 -21.77
N LEU A 302 14.47 6.02 -21.06
CA LEU A 302 15.62 6.91 -21.20
C LEU A 302 16.71 6.50 -20.23
N ARG A 303 17.95 6.43 -20.72
CA ARG A 303 19.14 6.27 -19.89
C ARG A 303 20.06 7.46 -20.02
N LYS A 304 20.69 7.87 -18.92
CA LYS A 304 21.85 8.76 -18.96
C LYS A 304 23.10 7.95 -19.31
N THR A 305 23.83 8.34 -20.34
CA THR A 305 25.17 7.83 -20.63
C THR A 305 26.18 8.34 -19.58
N PRO A 306 27.42 7.81 -19.52
CA PRO A 306 28.48 8.38 -18.67
C PRO A 306 28.72 9.88 -18.92
N GLU A 307 28.47 10.35 -20.15
CA GLU A 307 28.58 11.75 -20.57
C GLU A 307 27.31 12.57 -20.23
N GLY A 308 26.33 11.97 -19.56
CA GLY A 308 25.08 12.62 -19.14
C GLY A 308 24.03 12.76 -20.25
N LYS A 309 24.26 12.23 -21.45
CA LYS A 309 23.29 12.29 -22.56
C LYS A 309 22.16 11.31 -22.34
N LEU A 310 20.91 11.74 -22.60
CA LEU A 310 19.76 10.84 -22.60
C LEU A 310 19.68 10.08 -23.94
N VAL A 311 19.70 8.75 -23.86
CA VAL A 311 19.60 7.84 -25.01
C VAL A 311 18.41 6.90 -24.83
N ARG A 312 17.77 6.55 -25.95
CA ARG A 312 16.61 5.64 -26.00
C ARG A 312 16.99 4.17 -26.17
N ASP A 313 18.28 3.87 -26.24
CA ASP A 313 18.79 2.52 -26.40
C ASP A 313 18.85 1.82 -25.04
N TRP A 314 17.88 0.94 -24.77
CA TRP A 314 17.82 0.20 -23.51
C TRP A 314 18.94 -0.85 -23.38
N SER A 315 19.55 -1.30 -24.49
CA SER A 315 20.61 -2.31 -24.45
C SER A 315 21.89 -1.79 -23.83
N LEU A 316 22.11 -0.47 -23.85
CA LEU A 316 23.25 0.14 -23.21
C LEU A 316 23.28 -0.14 -21.70
N SER A 317 22.11 -0.31 -21.07
CA SER A 317 21.98 -0.64 -19.64
C SER A 317 22.38 -2.07 -19.29
N LEU A 318 22.49 -2.96 -20.27
CA LEU A 318 22.80 -4.36 -20.05
C LEU A 318 24.33 -4.58 -19.91
N PRO A 319 24.76 -5.66 -19.24
CA PRO A 319 26.13 -6.14 -19.30
C PRO A 319 26.54 -6.57 -20.72
N GLU A 320 27.85 -6.57 -21.01
CA GLU A 320 28.36 -6.89 -22.36
C GLU A 320 27.92 -8.27 -22.88
N VAL A 321 27.89 -9.29 -22.01
CA VAL A 321 27.40 -10.64 -22.37
C VAL A 321 25.97 -10.60 -22.93
N MET A 322 25.09 -9.79 -22.33
CA MET A 322 23.71 -9.62 -22.77
C MET A 322 23.60 -8.74 -24.02
N LYS A 323 24.48 -7.74 -24.19
CA LYS A 323 24.48 -6.89 -25.40
C LYS A 323 24.77 -7.70 -26.65
N LEU A 324 25.70 -8.66 -26.56
CA LEU A 324 26.02 -9.54 -27.68
C LEU A 324 24.79 -10.35 -28.10
N GLU A 325 24.06 -10.93 -27.14
CA GLU A 325 22.81 -11.66 -27.40
C GLU A 325 21.76 -10.75 -28.05
N VAL A 326 21.57 -9.54 -27.51
CA VAL A 326 20.61 -8.56 -28.05
C VAL A 326 20.93 -8.20 -29.50
N SER A 327 22.22 -8.02 -29.83
CA SER A 327 22.70 -7.75 -31.18
C SER A 327 22.46 -8.92 -32.14
N GLN A 328 22.80 -10.14 -31.72
CA GLN A 328 22.64 -11.36 -32.53
C GLN A 328 21.16 -11.67 -32.82
N ALA A 329 20.28 -11.44 -31.86
CA ALA A 329 18.84 -11.66 -31.99
C ALA A 329 18.12 -10.54 -32.78
N GLY A 330 18.80 -9.44 -33.10
CA GLY A 330 18.26 -8.35 -33.92
C GLY A 330 17.14 -7.55 -33.25
N TYR A 331 17.19 -7.37 -31.93
CA TYR A 331 16.20 -6.55 -31.22
C TYR A 331 16.32 -5.06 -31.62
N ARG A 332 15.19 -4.38 -31.79
CA ARG A 332 15.16 -2.91 -31.92
C ARG A 332 15.30 -2.29 -30.53
N THR A 333 16.53 -1.97 -30.15
CA THR A 333 16.89 -1.51 -28.80
C THR A 333 16.33 -0.13 -28.43
N SER A 334 15.71 0.57 -29.38
CA SER A 334 15.01 1.84 -29.15
C SER A 334 13.51 1.69 -28.88
N GLU A 335 12.97 0.47 -28.97
CA GLU A 335 11.53 0.21 -28.88
C GLU A 335 11.17 -0.59 -27.62
N THR A 336 10.22 -0.07 -26.82
CA THR A 336 9.71 -0.74 -25.62
C THR A 336 9.08 -2.12 -25.89
N PRO A 337 8.33 -2.37 -26.98
CA PRO A 337 7.87 -3.73 -27.31
C PRO A 337 8.99 -4.77 -27.40
N GLU A 338 10.17 -4.39 -27.89
CA GLU A 338 11.32 -5.29 -27.98
C GLU A 338 11.97 -5.51 -26.61
N LEU A 339 11.95 -4.52 -25.70
CA LEU A 339 12.34 -4.77 -24.31
C LEU A 339 11.36 -5.73 -23.62
N ILE A 340 10.03 -5.55 -23.81
CA ILE A 340 9.01 -6.49 -23.29
C ILE A 340 9.31 -7.91 -23.80
N ARG A 341 9.62 -8.04 -25.09
CA ARG A 341 9.99 -9.32 -25.69
C ARG A 341 11.28 -9.90 -25.11
N TYR A 342 12.31 -9.07 -24.89
CA TYR A 342 13.58 -9.48 -24.33
C TYR A 342 13.42 -10.01 -22.89
N VAL A 343 12.79 -9.23 -22.01
CA VAL A 343 12.53 -9.61 -20.62
C VAL A 343 11.70 -10.88 -20.54
N ARG A 344 10.65 -11.01 -21.37
CA ARG A 344 9.82 -12.22 -21.45
C ARG A 344 10.64 -13.43 -21.91
N ASN A 345 11.41 -13.29 -22.99
CA ASN A 345 12.17 -14.42 -23.55
C ASN A 345 13.28 -14.87 -22.62
N GLY A 346 13.98 -13.96 -21.96
CA GLY A 346 15.00 -14.31 -20.96
C GLY A 346 14.42 -15.13 -19.81
N TYR A 347 13.17 -14.87 -19.41
CA TYR A 347 12.51 -15.62 -18.35
C TYR A 347 12.13 -17.03 -18.79
N PHE A 348 11.46 -17.18 -19.93
CA PHE A 348 10.98 -18.48 -20.42
C PHE A 348 12.07 -19.39 -20.98
N HIS A 349 13.20 -18.83 -21.39
CA HIS A 349 14.34 -19.56 -21.93
C HIS A 349 15.55 -19.45 -21.02
N LEU A 350 15.34 -19.23 -19.72
CA LEU A 350 16.44 -19.02 -18.77
C LEU A 350 17.37 -20.24 -18.69
N GLU A 351 16.81 -21.44 -18.77
CA GLU A 351 17.59 -22.70 -18.76
C GLU A 351 18.55 -22.80 -19.96
N ASP A 352 18.14 -22.26 -21.11
CA ASP A 352 18.91 -22.24 -22.35
C ASP A 352 19.99 -21.15 -22.38
N LYS A 353 20.04 -20.28 -21.36
CA LYS A 353 21.03 -19.19 -21.27
C LYS A 353 22.39 -19.68 -20.78
N ASP A 354 23.43 -18.91 -21.13
CA ASP A 354 24.74 -19.11 -20.56
C ASP A 354 24.77 -18.83 -19.04
N GLU A 355 25.78 -19.37 -18.37
CA GLU A 355 25.90 -19.25 -16.91
C GLU A 355 26.18 -17.81 -16.46
N ASP A 356 26.80 -16.98 -17.31
CA ASP A 356 27.05 -15.57 -17.00
C ASP A 356 25.75 -14.76 -16.99
N PHE A 357 24.83 -15.02 -17.91
CA PHE A 357 23.48 -14.46 -17.96
C PHE A 357 22.70 -14.89 -16.72
N LYS A 358 22.63 -16.20 -16.44
CA LYS A 358 21.90 -16.75 -15.28
C LYS A 358 22.42 -16.14 -13.98
N LYS A 359 23.74 -16.05 -13.83
CA LYS A 359 24.39 -15.43 -12.69
C LYS A 359 24.09 -13.93 -12.58
N ALA A 360 24.00 -13.22 -13.71
CA ALA A 360 23.71 -11.80 -13.71
C ALA A 360 22.26 -11.49 -13.33
N VAL A 361 21.28 -12.26 -13.83
CA VAL A 361 19.85 -12.03 -13.55
C VAL A 361 19.38 -12.67 -12.26
N GLY A 362 20.04 -13.73 -11.79
CA GLY A 362 19.65 -14.47 -10.59
C GLY A 362 18.49 -15.45 -10.80
N ALA A 363 18.08 -16.08 -9.70
CA ALA A 363 17.01 -17.06 -9.69
C ALA A 363 15.62 -16.43 -9.96
N PRO A 364 14.78 -17.05 -10.79
CA PRO A 364 13.40 -16.62 -10.98
C PRO A 364 12.51 -17.03 -9.80
N PRO A 365 11.39 -16.32 -9.55
CA PRO A 365 10.96 -15.10 -10.24
C PRO A 365 11.51 -13.81 -9.63
N ASP A 366 11.87 -13.83 -8.35
CA ASP A 366 12.22 -12.66 -7.55
C ASP A 366 13.49 -11.95 -8.03
N GLU A 367 14.64 -12.64 -8.07
CA GLU A 367 15.91 -12.01 -8.44
C GLU A 367 15.89 -11.56 -9.90
N TYR A 368 15.32 -12.40 -10.78
CA TYR A 368 15.16 -12.09 -12.21
C TYR A 368 14.36 -10.80 -12.43
N TYR A 369 13.21 -10.66 -11.78
CA TYR A 369 12.39 -9.46 -11.93
C TYR A 369 13.07 -8.24 -11.32
N GLU A 370 13.65 -8.36 -10.12
CA GLU A 370 14.34 -7.26 -9.46
C GLU A 370 15.56 -6.78 -10.25
N TYR A 371 16.27 -7.67 -10.95
CA TYR A 371 17.32 -7.29 -11.88
C TYR A 371 16.82 -6.30 -12.95
N PHE A 372 15.75 -6.65 -13.67
CA PHE A 372 15.19 -5.80 -14.72
C PHE A 372 14.51 -4.55 -14.17
N ARG A 373 13.85 -4.64 -13.01
CA ARG A 373 13.27 -3.50 -12.32
C ARG A 373 14.34 -2.48 -11.92
N ASN A 374 15.52 -2.94 -11.51
CA ASN A 374 16.62 -2.04 -11.17
C ASN A 374 17.24 -1.37 -12.40
N LEU A 375 17.35 -2.08 -13.52
CA LEU A 375 17.82 -1.50 -14.79
C LEU A 375 16.81 -0.55 -15.42
N PHE A 376 15.52 -0.88 -15.33
CA PHE A 376 14.43 -0.17 -16.00
C PHE A 376 13.30 0.12 -15.00
N PRO A 377 13.50 1.04 -14.06
CA PRO A 377 12.61 1.25 -12.92
C PRO A 377 11.20 1.69 -13.29
N ASP A 378 11.07 2.30 -14.45
CA ASP A 378 9.84 2.89 -14.95
C ASP A 378 9.10 1.99 -15.93
N PHE A 379 9.75 0.91 -16.37
CA PHE A 379 9.30 0.08 -17.47
C PHE A 379 7.94 -0.58 -17.21
N LEU A 380 7.80 -1.26 -16.07
CA LEU A 380 6.56 -1.98 -15.74
C LEU A 380 5.39 -1.00 -15.61
N LEU A 381 5.61 0.10 -14.90
CA LEU A 381 4.58 1.07 -14.56
C LEU A 381 4.07 1.83 -15.80
N ASP A 382 4.95 2.28 -16.68
CA ASP A 382 4.51 2.94 -17.93
C ASP A 382 3.80 1.96 -18.86
N THR A 383 4.25 0.71 -18.91
CA THR A 383 3.57 -0.34 -19.68
C THR A 383 2.18 -0.60 -19.11
N HIS A 384 2.05 -0.71 -17.78
CA HIS A 384 0.77 -0.85 -17.08
C HIS A 384 -0.20 0.28 -17.39
N ARG A 385 0.24 1.54 -17.33
CA ARG A 385 -0.59 2.71 -17.67
C ARG A 385 -1.16 2.65 -19.08
N VAL A 386 -0.31 2.36 -20.06
CA VAL A 386 -0.74 2.27 -21.46
C VAL A 386 -1.74 1.13 -21.62
N CYS A 387 -1.45 -0.03 -21.03
CA CYS A 387 -2.38 -1.16 -21.01
C CYS A 387 -3.71 -0.79 -20.37
N GLN A 388 -3.72 -0.20 -19.17
CA GLN A 388 -4.94 0.16 -18.46
C GLN A 388 -5.81 1.14 -19.25
N TYR A 389 -5.19 2.13 -19.90
CA TYR A 389 -5.91 3.12 -20.71
C TYR A 389 -6.58 2.51 -21.94
N TYR A 390 -5.88 1.64 -22.66
CA TYR A 390 -6.35 1.12 -23.95
C TYR A 390 -7.12 -0.21 -23.85
N PHE A 391 -6.93 -1.00 -22.80
CA PHE A 391 -7.40 -2.38 -22.78
C PHE A 391 -8.91 -2.51 -22.99
N SER A 392 -9.74 -1.78 -22.24
CA SER A 392 -11.19 -1.86 -22.39
C SER A 392 -11.67 -1.41 -23.78
N ARG A 393 -10.95 -0.48 -24.40
CA ARG A 393 -11.26 0.03 -25.75
C ARG A 393 -10.91 -0.98 -26.83
N VAL A 394 -9.72 -1.56 -26.75
CA VAL A 394 -9.27 -2.61 -27.67
C VAL A 394 -10.10 -3.88 -27.49
N GLN A 395 -10.46 -4.24 -26.26
CA GLN A 395 -11.29 -5.42 -25.96
C GLN A 395 -12.66 -5.32 -26.63
N ALA A 396 -13.28 -4.14 -26.60
CA ALA A 396 -14.55 -3.87 -27.27
C ALA A 396 -14.44 -3.96 -28.79
N GLU A 397 -13.33 -3.50 -29.37
CA GLU A 397 -13.09 -3.55 -30.82
C GLU A 397 -12.80 -4.97 -31.32
N VAL A 398 -11.97 -5.72 -30.60
CA VAL A 398 -11.44 -7.03 -31.03
C VAL A 398 -12.34 -8.20 -30.57
N ARG A 399 -13.47 -7.92 -29.90
CA ARG A 399 -14.38 -8.93 -29.30
C ARG A 399 -13.63 -10.01 -28.51
N PHE A 400 -12.58 -9.61 -27.80
CA PHE A 400 -11.64 -10.54 -27.19
C PHE A 400 -12.00 -10.72 -25.70
N ARG A 401 -12.04 -11.95 -25.20
CA ARG A 401 -12.13 -12.23 -23.75
C ARG A 401 -10.81 -12.82 -23.30
N TYR A 402 -9.92 -11.99 -22.75
CA TYR A 402 -8.65 -12.44 -22.19
C TYR A 402 -8.59 -12.16 -20.70
N GLN A 403 -7.90 -13.02 -19.94
CA GLN A 403 -7.71 -12.89 -18.49
C GLN A 403 -6.73 -11.75 -18.11
N PHE A 404 -6.64 -10.68 -18.92
CA PHE A 404 -5.84 -9.50 -18.59
C PHE A 404 -6.52 -8.62 -17.54
N GLU A 405 -7.85 -8.78 -17.39
CA GLU A 405 -8.69 -8.02 -16.45
C GLU A 405 -8.23 -8.14 -14.99
N LYS A 406 -7.56 -9.23 -14.60
CA LYS A 406 -7.04 -9.37 -13.22
C LYS A 406 -5.87 -8.42 -12.92
N TYR A 407 -5.25 -7.85 -13.96
CA TYR A 407 -4.10 -6.95 -13.86
C TYR A 407 -4.45 -5.48 -14.17
N LEU A 408 -5.67 -5.18 -14.62
CA LEU A 408 -6.09 -3.85 -15.09
C LEU A 408 -7.37 -3.38 -14.40
#